data_AF-A0A5C9E5N5-F1
#
_entry.id   AF-A0A5C9E5N5-F1
#
_cell.length_a   1.000
_cell.length_b   1.000
_cell.length_c   1.000
_cell.angle_alpha   90.00
_cell.angle_beta   90.00
_cell.angle_gamma   90.00
#
_symmetry.space_group_name_H-M   'P 1'
#
loop_
_entity.id
_entity.type
_entity.pdbx_description
1 polymer ?
#
loop_
_entity_poly.entity_id
_entity_poly.type
_entity_poly.pdbx_seq_one_letter_code
_entity_poly.pdbx_strand_id
1 'polypeptide(L)' 'MAHSEHKYPRPTSTLQKNAEVLNVLYGLLESDRDPTDADARALRYLYSGS' A
#
# COMPACT_ATOMS: atom_id res chain seq x y z
N MET A 1 17.34 -15.10 5.60
CA MET A 1 17.06 -13.83 4.92
C MET A 1 15.97 -13.13 5.71
N ALA A 2 16.28 -12.01 6.35
CA ALA A 2 15.30 -11.28 7.16
C ALA A 2 14.31 -10.58 6.21
N HIS A 3 13.04 -10.97 6.25
CA HIS A 3 11.96 -10.17 5.68
C HIS A 3 11.87 -8.90 6.54
N SER A 4 12.39 -7.79 6.04
CA SER A 4 12.12 -6.48 6.63
C SER A 4 10.62 -6.27 6.61
N GLU A 5 9.97 -6.43 7.76
CA GLU A 5 8.60 -6.00 7.97
C GLU A 5 8.58 -4.49 7.75
N HIS A 6 8.25 -4.05 6.54
CA HIS A 6 7.92 -2.66 6.29
C HIS A 6 6.67 -2.35 7.13
N LYS A 7 6.88 -1.87 8.36
CA LYS A 7 5.85 -1.22 9.17
C LYS A 7 5.49 0.07 8.46
N TYR A 8 4.50 -0.01 7.57
CA TYR A 8 3.85 1.17 7.04
C TYR A 8 3.25 1.93 8.23
N PRO A 9 3.66 3.19 8.48
CA PRO A 9 3.05 3.98 9.53
C PRO A 9 1.55 4.10 9.25
N ARG A 10 0.72 4.00 10.29
CA ARG A 10 -0.73 4.08 10.13
C ARG A 10 -1.09 5.51 9.69
N PRO A 11 -1.88 5.71 8.61
CA PRO A 11 -2.28 7.04 8.19
C PRO A 11 -3.02 7.78 9.30
N THR A 12 -2.69 9.06 9.55
CA THR A 12 -3.31 9.87 10.61
C THR A 12 -4.45 10.76 10.09
N SER A 13 -4.68 10.79 8.78
CA SER A 13 -5.80 11.50 8.15
C SER A 13 -6.29 10.80 6.88
N THR A 14 -7.52 11.11 6.46
CA THR A 14 -8.09 10.64 5.19
C THR A 14 -7.22 11.05 3.99
N LEU A 15 -6.64 12.25 4.02
CA LEU A 15 -5.78 12.73 2.94
C LEU A 15 -4.49 11.90 2.84
N GLN A 16 -3.85 11.58 3.97
CA GLN A 16 -2.65 10.73 4.00
C GLN A 16 -2.97 9.31 3.51
N LYS A 17 -4.10 8.74 3.94
CA LYS A 17 -4.57 7.43 3.46
C LYS A 17 -4.75 7.42 1.95
N ASN A 18 -5.39 8.44 1.39
CA ASN A 18 -5.60 8.56 -0.05
C ASN A 18 -4.26 8.71 -0.82
N ALA A 19 -3.31 9.48 -0.27
CA ALA A 19 -1.98 9.62 -0.87
C ALA A 19 -1.22 8.29 -0.92
N GLU A 20 -1.29 7.48 0.14
CA GLU A 20 -0.66 6.15 0.18
C GLU A 20 -1.31 5.17 -0.80
N VAL A 21 -2.65 5.18 -0.91
CA VAL A 21 -3.36 4.36 -1.91
C VAL A 21 -2.89 4.72 -3.32
N LEU A 22 -2.84 6.02 -3.64
CA LEU A 22 -2.39 6.48 -4.96
C LEU A 22 -0.94 6.05 -5.24
N ASN A 23 -0.04 6.17 -4.26
CA ASN A 23 1.36 5.76 -4.42
C ASN A 23 1.49 4.27 -4.78
N VAL A 24 0.71 3.39 -4.13
CA VAL A 24 0.71 1.95 -4.45
C VAL A 24 0.16 1.70 -5.86
N LEU A 25 -0.94 2.36 -6.24
CA LEU A 25 -1.55 2.18 -7.55
C LEU A 25 -0.66 2.71 -8.69
N TYR A 26 0.01 3.86 -8.50
CA TYR A 26 0.97 4.38 -9.47
C TYR A 26 2.15 3.42 -9.64
N GLY A 27 2.72 2.91 -8.54
CA GLY A 27 3.82 1.94 -8.62
C GLY A 27 3.42 0.66 -9.37
N LEU A 28 2.17 0.21 -9.24
CA LEU A 28 1.68 -0.93 -10.02
C LEU A 28 1.57 -0.61 -11.52
N LEU A 29 0.96 0.53 -11.85
CA LEU A 29 0.79 0.98 -13.24
C LEU A 29 2.12 1.17 -13.97
N GLU A 30 3.15 1.66 -13.27
CA GLU A 30 4.48 1.88 -13.85
C GLU A 30 5.29 0.59 -14.01
N SER A 31 4.98 -0.46 -13.25
CA SER A 31 5.89 -1.61 -13.11
C SER A 31 5.74 -2.70 -14.17
N ASP A 32 4.80 -2.60 -15.12
CA ASP A 32 4.50 -3.61 -16.17
C ASP A 32 4.35 -5.07 -15.65
N ARG A 33 4.27 -5.25 -14.34
CA ARG A 33 4.17 -6.54 -13.65
C ARG A 33 2.74 -6.76 -13.19
N ASP A 34 2.37 -8.02 -13.06
CA ASP A 34 1.10 -8.37 -12.44
C ASP A 34 1.06 -7.98 -10.95
N PRO A 35 -0.09 -7.48 -10.46
CA PRO A 35 -0.30 -7.22 -9.04
C PRO A 35 -0.09 -8.49 -8.21
N THR A 36 0.54 -8.35 -7.05
CA THR A 36 0.81 -9.46 -6.13
C THR A 36 -0.12 -9.41 -4.91
N ASP A 37 -0.16 -10.51 -4.17
CA ASP A 37 -0.84 -10.58 -2.87
C ASP A 37 -0.32 -9.55 -1.87
N ALA A 38 0.93 -9.12 -1.98
CA ALA A 38 1.49 -8.07 -1.14
C ALA A 38 0.84 -6.72 -1.43
N ASP A 39 0.64 -6.40 -2.72
CA ASP A 39 -0.02 -5.17 -3.15
C ASP A 39 -1.50 -5.15 -2.71
N ALA A 40 -2.20 -6.29 -2.87
CA ALA A 40 -3.57 -6.43 -2.39
C ALA A 40 -3.68 -6.30 -0.85
N ARG A 41 -2.73 -6.85 -0.09
CA ARG A 41 -2.66 -6.69 1.37
C ARG A 41 -2.38 -5.25 1.79
N ALA A 42 -1.48 -4.55 1.09
CA ALA A 42 -1.19 -3.15 1.36
C ALA A 42 -2.44 -2.28 1.15
N LEU A 43 -3.14 -2.45 0.03
CA LEU A 43 -4.41 -1.75 -0.23
C LEU A 43 -5.47 -2.09 0.82
N ARG A 44 -5.63 -3.37 1.16
CA ARG A 44 -6.60 -3.80 2.18
C ARG A 44 -6.28 -3.20 3.56
N TYR A 45 -5.01 -3.14 3.96
CA TYR A 45 -4.59 -2.51 5.21
C TYR A 45 -5.03 -1.05 5.26
N LEU A 46 -4.84 -0.31 4.17
CA LEU A 46 -5.26 1.09 4.04
C LEU A 46 -6.79 1.24 4.14
N TYR A 47 -7.57 0.35 3.52
CA TYR A 47 -9.05 0.40 3.58
C TYR A 47 -9.64 -0.11 4.90
N SER A 48 -9.00 -1.07 5.58
CA SER A 48 -9.50 -1.71 6.80
C SER A 48 -9.44 -0.85 8.06
N GLY A 49 -8.81 0.33 7.99
CA GLY A 49 -8.66 1.27 9.10
C GLY A 49 -9.72 2.37 9.19
N SER A 50 -10.96 2.14 8.73
CA SER A 50 -12.08 3.08 8.86
C SER A 50 -13.11 2.61 9.88
#